data_AF-A0A948L4D8-F1
#
_entry.id   AF-A0A948L4D8-F1
#
_cell.length_a   1.000
_cell.length_b   1.000
_cell.length_c   1.000
_cell.angle_alpha   90.00
_cell.angle_beta   90.00
_cell.angle_gamma   90.00
#
_symmetry.space_group_name_H-M   'P 1'
#
loop_
_entity.id
_entity.type
_entity.pdbx_description
1 polymer ?
#
loop_
_entity_poly.entity_id
_entity_poly.type
_entity_poly.pdbx_seq_one_letter_code
_entity_poly.pdbx_strand_id
1 'polypeptide(L)'
;MKITPFYADAIDALLCEDGSTVHLDKLAELVVIDLKGHGHFGNVAHHISRGDWTAVHNALREVLILPQAAETLSPLARNLVTLLGARTRNLRPFRPWLLERVEGQTTELYRRSLERRVDALAEQLGQLEFRFSKSAVRIIATHG
;
A
#
# COMPACT_ATOMS: atom_id res chain seq x y z
N MET A 1 -14.94 -4.91 23.84
CA MET A 1 -13.51 -4.53 23.97
C MET A 1 -13.36 -3.11 23.43
N LYS A 2 -13.02 -2.13 24.27
CA LYS A 2 -12.74 -0.75 23.83
C LYS A 2 -11.25 -0.69 23.47
N ILE A 3 -10.94 -0.50 22.20
CA ILE A 3 -9.59 -0.13 21.75
C ILE A 3 -9.51 1.38 21.92
N THR A 4 -8.75 1.86 22.90
CA THR A 4 -8.50 3.29 23.13
C THR A 4 -7.26 3.67 22.34
N PRO A 5 -7.36 4.49 21.28
CA PRO A 5 -6.18 4.96 20.56
C PRO A 5 -5.43 5.97 21.43
N PHE A 6 -4.18 5.66 21.78
CA PHE A 6 -3.27 6.64 22.36
C PHE A 6 -2.70 7.49 21.23
N TYR A 7 -3.04 8.78 21.21
CA TYR A 7 -2.37 9.78 20.38
C TYR A 7 -1.23 10.37 21.21
N ALA A 8 -0.04 9.77 21.08
CA ALA A 8 1.20 10.50 21.24
C ALA A 8 1.65 10.88 19.83
N ASP A 9 2.11 12.11 19.64
CA ASP A 9 2.53 12.62 18.33
C ASP A 9 3.48 11.62 17.65
N ALA A 10 3.05 11.06 16.52
CA ALA A 10 3.73 10.03 15.72
C ALA A 10 3.92 8.64 16.39
N ILE A 11 2.83 7.92 16.71
CA ILE A 11 2.93 6.46 16.85
C ILE A 11 2.95 5.82 15.45
N ASP A 12 4.13 5.76 14.85
CA ASP A 12 4.43 4.92 13.68
C ASP A 12 4.65 3.45 14.10
N ALA A 13 3.85 2.93 15.02
CA ALA A 13 4.00 1.58 15.54
C ALA A 13 2.65 0.91 15.82
N LEU A 14 2.57 -0.37 15.49
CA LEU A 14 1.41 -1.23 15.76
C LEU A 14 1.73 -2.14 16.94
N LEU A 15 0.79 -2.29 17.87
CA LEU A 15 0.87 -3.30 18.92
C LEU A 15 0.33 -4.63 18.38
N CYS A 16 1.16 -5.66 18.39
CA CYS A 16 0.81 -7.02 18.01
C CYS A 16 0.13 -7.77 19.16
N GLU A 17 -0.51 -8.90 18.85
CA GLU A 17 -1.24 -9.71 19.84
C GLU A 17 -0.32 -10.34 20.90
N ASP A 18 0.94 -10.58 20.55
CA ASP A 18 1.98 -11.09 21.44
C ASP A 18 2.63 -10.01 22.34
N GLY A 19 2.17 -8.76 22.24
CA GLY A 19 2.69 -7.62 22.97
C GLY A 19 3.92 -6.96 22.34
N SER A 20 4.41 -7.46 21.20
CA SER A 20 5.47 -6.81 20.42
C SER A 20 4.95 -5.57 19.69
N THR A 21 5.88 -4.70 19.26
CA THR A 21 5.56 -3.51 18.46
C THR A 21 6.21 -3.56 17.09
N VAL A 22 5.45 -3.22 16.06
CA VAL A 22 5.92 -3.17 14.66
C VAL A 22 5.91 -1.75 14.18
N HIS A 23 7.09 -1.22 13.86
CA HIS A 23 7.19 0.12 13.29
C HIS A 23 6.70 0.14 11.83
N LEU A 24 5.82 1.09 11.49
CA LEU A 24 5.25 1.22 10.14
C LEU A 24 6.31 1.53 9.08
N ASP A 25 7.37 2.29 9.43
CA ASP A 25 8.53 2.46 8.56
C ASP A 25 9.23 1.14 8.28
N LYS A 26 9.46 0.35 9.33
CA LYS A 26 10.14 -0.93 9.16
C LYS A 26 9.29 -1.90 8.33
N LEU A 27 7.98 -1.88 8.54
CA LEU A 27 7.03 -2.64 7.73
C LEU A 27 7.08 -2.20 6.26
N ALA A 28 7.05 -0.90 5.98
CA ALA A 28 7.15 -0.38 4.63
C ALA A 28 8.48 -0.79 3.97
N GLU A 29 9.59 -0.71 4.70
CA GLU A 29 10.91 -1.14 4.23
C GLU A 29 10.93 -2.62 3.83
N LEU A 30 10.41 -3.51 4.68
CA LEU A 30 10.34 -4.96 4.40
C LEU A 30 9.48 -5.24 3.16
N VAL A 31 8.31 -4.60 3.06
CA VAL A 31 7.44 -4.72 1.89
C VAL A 31 8.13 -4.21 0.62
N VAL A 32 8.90 -3.12 0.69
CA VAL A 32 9.68 -2.61 -0.46
C VAL A 32 10.76 -3.60 -0.89
N ILE A 33 11.45 -4.25 0.05
CA ILE A 33 12.46 -5.27 -0.26
C ILE A 33 11.81 -6.43 -1.03
N ASP A 34 10.69 -6.95 -0.53
CA ASP A 34 9.94 -8.02 -1.18
C ASP A 34 9.40 -7.59 -2.56
N LEU A 35 8.94 -6.34 -2.66
CA LEU A 35 8.43 -5.77 -3.91
C LEU A 35 9.53 -5.66 -4.97
N LYS A 36 10.75 -5.24 -4.60
CA LYS A 36 11.91 -5.19 -5.50
C LYS A 36 12.27 -6.56 -6.06
N GLY A 37 12.16 -7.61 -5.24
CA GLY A 37 12.40 -8.98 -5.65
C GLY A 37 11.27 -9.59 -6.48
N HIS A 38 10.09 -8.98 -6.50
CA HIS A 38 8.94 -9.52 -7.19
C HIS A 38 8.98 -9.20 -8.69
N GLY A 39 9.00 -10.21 -9.56
CA GLY A 39 9.11 -10.03 -11.02
C GLY A 39 8.08 -9.07 -11.61
N HIS A 40 6.77 -9.35 -11.46
CA HIS A 40 5.73 -8.50 -12.05
C HIS A 40 5.47 -7.20 -11.27
N PHE A 41 5.14 -7.29 -9.98
CA PHE A 41 4.82 -6.12 -9.16
C PHE A 41 6.00 -5.18 -8.93
N GLY A 42 7.23 -5.70 -8.85
CA GLY A 42 8.44 -4.88 -8.79
C GLY A 42 8.61 -4.04 -10.05
N ASN A 43 8.36 -4.61 -11.23
CA ASN A 43 8.36 -3.86 -12.49
C ASN A 43 7.28 -2.77 -12.50
N VAL A 44 6.05 -3.08 -12.07
CA VAL A 44 4.97 -2.09 -11.96
C VAL A 44 5.40 -0.94 -11.04
N ALA A 45 5.87 -1.26 -9.83
CA ALA A 45 6.34 -0.29 -8.84
C ALA A 45 7.48 0.58 -9.37
N HIS A 46 8.46 -0.02 -10.04
CA HIS A 46 9.56 0.68 -10.69
C HIS A 46 9.05 1.67 -11.74
N HIS A 47 8.09 1.29 -12.57
CA HIS A 47 7.60 2.17 -13.64
C HIS A 47 6.70 3.31 -13.13
N ILE A 48 5.87 3.09 -12.12
CA ILE A 48 5.03 4.15 -11.54
C ILE A 48 5.85 5.16 -10.74
N SER A 49 6.98 4.74 -10.16
CA SER A 49 7.92 5.59 -9.41
C SER A 49 9.07 6.13 -10.25
N ARG A 50 9.20 5.71 -11.52
CA ARG A 50 10.36 6.00 -12.38
C ARG A 50 11.70 5.54 -11.76
N GLY A 51 11.67 4.45 -11.01
CA GLY A 51 12.81 3.86 -10.33
C GLY A 51 13.13 4.47 -8.96
N ASP A 52 12.37 5.45 -8.49
CA ASP A 52 12.54 6.03 -7.16
C ASP A 52 11.94 5.14 -6.07
N TRP A 53 12.75 4.22 -5.55
CA TRP A 53 12.34 3.30 -4.49
C TRP A 53 12.14 3.98 -3.13
N THR A 54 12.74 5.14 -2.90
CA THR A 54 12.47 5.95 -1.70
C THR A 54 11.06 6.52 -1.78
N ALA A 55 10.64 6.99 -2.95
CA ALA A 55 9.26 7.40 -3.17
C ALA A 55 8.28 6.23 -3.00
N VAL A 56 8.62 5.02 -3.48
CA VAL A 56 7.78 3.81 -3.26
C VAL A 56 7.64 3.50 -1.76
N HIS A 57 8.74 3.57 -1.00
CA HIS A 57 8.72 3.41 0.46
C HIS A 57 7.76 4.40 1.12
N ASN A 58 7.93 5.69 0.83
CA ASN A 58 7.11 6.75 1.43
C ASN A 58 5.63 6.60 1.05
N ALA A 59 5.35 6.26 -0.21
CA ALA A 59 4.00 6.02 -0.68
C ALA A 59 3.36 4.79 -0.01
N LEU A 60 4.11 3.71 0.22
CA LEU A 60 3.64 2.55 1.00
C LEU A 60 3.37 2.93 2.45
N ARG A 61 4.28 3.69 3.08
CA ARG A 61 4.10 4.20 4.44
C ARG A 61 2.82 5.03 4.55
N GLU A 62 2.54 5.92 3.61
CA GLU A 62 1.29 6.71 3.57
C GLU A 62 0.04 5.81 3.53
N VAL A 63 0.08 4.71 2.76
CA VAL A 63 -1.03 3.74 2.65
C VAL A 63 -1.18 2.89 3.92
N LEU A 64 -0.06 2.57 4.58
CA LEU A 64 -0.04 1.76 5.82
C LEU A 64 -0.46 2.57 7.06
N ILE A 65 -0.10 3.86 7.12
CA ILE A 65 -0.63 4.81 8.10
C ILE A 65 -2.17 4.89 7.96
N LEU A 66 -2.87 5.51 8.89
CA LEU A 66 -4.31 5.77 8.79
C LEU A 66 -4.56 7.08 8.00
N PRO A 67 -4.45 7.14 6.66
CA PRO A 67 -4.79 8.35 5.93
C PRO A 67 -6.29 8.59 6.06
N GLN A 68 -6.68 9.85 6.22
CA GLN A 68 -8.08 10.22 6.42
C GLN A 68 -8.80 10.51 5.11
N ALA A 69 -8.09 10.95 4.06
CA ALA A 69 -8.69 11.23 2.76
C ALA A 69 -7.70 10.99 1.62
N ALA A 70 -8.20 10.55 0.46
CA ALA A 70 -7.35 10.24 -0.67
C ALA A 70 -6.67 11.48 -1.28
N GLU A 71 -7.23 12.67 -1.06
CA GLU A 71 -6.62 13.96 -1.45
C GLU A 71 -5.36 14.30 -0.66
N THR A 72 -5.17 13.75 0.54
CA THR A 72 -3.95 13.99 1.33
C THR A 72 -2.81 13.07 0.91
N LEU A 73 -3.10 12.01 0.14
CA LEU A 73 -2.10 11.09 -0.38
C LEU A 73 -1.26 11.76 -1.47
N SER A 74 0.03 11.44 -1.50
CA SER A 74 0.91 11.76 -2.61
C SER A 74 0.41 11.10 -3.91
N PRO A 75 0.75 11.66 -5.09
CA PRO A 75 0.36 11.06 -6.36
C PRO A 75 0.76 9.58 -6.50
N LEU A 76 1.92 9.20 -5.94
CA LEU A 76 2.38 7.82 -5.96
C LEU A 76 1.59 6.92 -5.00
N ALA A 77 1.26 7.40 -3.80
CA ALA A 77 0.41 6.67 -2.86
C ALA A 77 -1.00 6.44 -3.44
N ARG A 78 -1.57 7.45 -4.12
CA ARG A 78 -2.84 7.28 -4.83
C ARG A 78 -2.74 6.24 -5.95
N ASN A 79 -1.68 6.27 -6.75
CA ASN A 79 -1.43 5.24 -7.77
C ASN A 79 -1.35 3.83 -7.15
N LEU A 80 -0.69 3.67 -6.00
CA LEU A 80 -0.64 2.40 -5.28
C LEU A 80 -2.05 1.95 -4.83
N VAL A 81 -2.85 2.84 -4.24
CA VAL A 81 -4.24 2.54 -3.88
C VAL A 81 -5.05 2.10 -5.10
N THR A 82 -4.91 2.80 -6.25
CA THR A 82 -5.57 2.41 -7.50
C THR A 82 -5.16 1.00 -7.95
N LEU A 83 -3.87 0.66 -7.85
CA LEU A 83 -3.39 -0.69 -8.18
C LEU A 83 -3.96 -1.75 -7.22
N LEU A 84 -4.09 -1.43 -5.93
CA LEU A 84 -4.69 -2.32 -4.95
C LEU A 84 -6.21 -2.47 -5.13
N GLY A 85 -6.88 -1.45 -5.66
CA GLY A 85 -8.29 -1.49 -6.04
C GLY A 85 -8.55 -2.16 -7.39
N ALA A 86 -7.52 -2.37 -8.21
CA ALA A 86 -7.65 -2.81 -9.58
C ALA A 86 -8.35 -4.17 -9.70
N ARG A 87 -9.26 -4.28 -10.67
CA ARG A 87 -9.99 -5.52 -10.99
C ARG A 87 -9.43 -6.25 -12.21
N THR A 88 -8.44 -5.68 -12.90
CA THR A 88 -7.79 -6.31 -14.05
C THR A 88 -7.05 -7.59 -13.63
N ARG A 89 -7.11 -8.64 -14.46
CA ARG A 89 -6.64 -9.99 -14.10
C ARG A 89 -5.19 -10.03 -13.60
N ASN A 90 -4.32 -9.22 -14.20
CA ASN A 90 -2.89 -9.17 -13.91
C ASN A 90 -2.51 -8.34 -12.68
N LEU A 91 -3.35 -7.37 -12.30
CA LEU A 91 -3.15 -6.57 -11.08
C LEU A 91 -3.96 -7.09 -9.90
N ARG A 92 -5.02 -7.86 -10.15
CA ARG A 92 -5.86 -8.48 -9.12
C ARG A 92 -5.06 -9.22 -8.05
N PRO A 93 -3.95 -9.94 -8.34
CA PRO A 93 -3.17 -10.62 -7.32
C PRO A 93 -2.26 -9.68 -6.49
N PHE A 94 -2.12 -8.40 -6.87
CA PHE A 94 -1.27 -7.46 -6.14
C PHE A 94 -1.79 -7.17 -4.73
N ARG A 95 -3.11 -6.98 -4.59
CA ARG A 95 -3.74 -6.74 -3.30
C ARG A 95 -3.57 -7.90 -2.32
N PRO A 96 -3.95 -9.16 -2.63
CA PRO A 96 -3.73 -10.27 -1.71
C PRO A 96 -2.25 -10.47 -1.40
N TRP A 97 -1.36 -10.35 -2.39
CA TRP A 97 0.09 -10.40 -2.15
C TRP A 97 0.55 -9.36 -1.12
N LEU A 98 0.15 -8.09 -1.25
CA LEU A 98 0.53 -7.04 -0.30
C LEU A 98 -0.03 -7.33 1.10
N LEU A 99 -1.30 -7.70 1.18
CA LEU A 99 -1.99 -7.97 2.44
C LEU A 99 -1.36 -9.15 3.18
N GLU A 100 -0.95 -10.21 2.48
CA GLU A 100 -0.22 -11.34 3.06
C GLU A 100 1.14 -10.92 3.65
N ARG A 101 1.89 -10.05 2.96
CA ARG A 101 3.17 -9.52 3.49
C ARG A 101 2.97 -8.67 4.72
N VAL A 102 1.91 -7.86 4.73
CA VAL A 102 1.55 -7.05 5.89
C VAL A 102 1.15 -7.92 7.07
N GLU A 103 0.28 -8.90 6.87
CA GLU A 103 -0.16 -9.82 7.93
C GLU A 103 1.00 -10.60 8.53
N GLY A 104 1.90 -11.12 7.70
CA GLY A 104 3.07 -11.88 8.16
C GLY A 104 4.05 -11.08 9.03
N GLN A 105 3.92 -9.76 9.07
CA GLN A 105 4.71 -8.86 9.92
C GLN A 105 3.86 -8.18 11.00
N THR A 106 2.54 -8.41 11.03
CA THR A 106 1.60 -7.70 11.91
C THR A 106 0.53 -8.66 12.46
N THR A 107 -0.75 -8.37 12.23
CA THR A 107 -1.89 -9.15 12.70
C THR A 107 -2.99 -9.21 11.63
N GLU A 108 -3.83 -10.24 11.70
CA GLU A 108 -5.03 -10.37 10.87
C GLU A 108 -5.97 -9.17 11.04
N LEU A 109 -6.06 -8.60 12.25
CA LEU A 109 -6.87 -7.41 12.51
C LEU A 109 -6.36 -6.20 11.71
N TYR A 110 -5.04 -5.99 11.68
CA TYR A 110 -4.44 -4.91 10.91
C TYR A 110 -4.61 -5.14 9.41
N ARG A 111 -4.46 -6.39 8.92
CA ARG A 111 -4.75 -6.75 7.53
C ARG A 111 -6.17 -6.35 7.14
N ARG A 112 -7.18 -6.75 7.92
CA ARG A 112 -8.59 -6.39 7.66
C ARG A 112 -8.84 -4.89 7.70
N SER A 113 -8.20 -4.19 8.63
CA SER A 113 -8.29 -2.73 8.73
C SER A 113 -7.68 -2.05 7.50
N LEU A 114 -6.50 -2.49 7.06
CA LEU A 114 -5.87 -2.02 5.83
C LEU A 114 -6.73 -2.32 4.60
N GLU A 115 -7.30 -3.52 4.53
CA GLU A 115 -8.17 -3.94 3.44
C GLU A 115 -9.37 -2.98 3.29
N ARG A 116 -10.09 -2.67 4.37
CA ARG A 116 -11.22 -1.73 4.35
C ARG A 116 -10.79 -0.30 4.00
N ARG A 117 -9.63 0.14 4.49
CA ARG A 117 -9.09 1.47 4.17
C ARG A 117 -8.77 1.60 2.69
N VAL A 118 -8.14 0.58 2.10
CA VAL A 118 -7.86 0.54 0.66
C VAL A 118 -9.15 0.62 -0.14
N ASP A 119 -10.22 -0.08 0.26
CA ASP A 119 -11.52 0.04 -0.41
C ASP A 119 -12.08 1.46 -0.33
N ALA A 120 -12.09 2.07 0.86
CA ALA A 120 -12.59 3.42 1.06
C ALA A 120 -11.79 4.46 0.26
N LEU A 121 -10.46 4.34 0.24
CA LEU A 121 -9.60 5.22 -0.56
C LEU A 121 -9.83 5.00 -2.05
N ALA A 122 -9.92 3.74 -2.50
CA ALA A 122 -10.16 3.42 -3.91
C ALA A 122 -11.50 3.96 -4.41
N GLU A 123 -12.54 3.96 -3.56
CA GLU A 123 -13.84 4.56 -3.86
C GLU A 123 -13.73 6.09 -4.02
N GLN A 124 -13.04 6.78 -3.09
CA GLN A 124 -12.75 8.22 -3.22
C GLN A 124 -11.94 8.52 -4.48
N LEU A 125 -11.00 7.65 -4.84
CA LEU A 125 -10.18 7.77 -6.03
C LEU A 125 -10.94 7.50 -7.34
N GLY A 126 -12.01 6.71 -7.32
CA GLY A 126 -12.90 6.55 -8.48
C GLY A 126 -13.53 7.86 -8.95
N GLN A 127 -13.51 8.91 -8.11
CA GLN A 127 -13.94 10.27 -8.42
C GLN A 127 -12.79 11.17 -8.93
N LEU A 128 -11.54 10.72 -8.89
CA LEU A 128 -10.34 11.49 -9.23
C LEU A 128 -9.63 10.88 -10.46
N GLU A 129 -9.36 11.67 -11.51
CA GLU A 129 -8.63 11.19 -12.70
C GLU A 129 -7.14 10.91 -12.39
N PHE A 130 -6.67 9.69 -12.72
CA PHE A 130 -5.29 9.26 -12.50
C PHE A 130 -4.41 9.31 -13.75
N ARG A 131 -3.13 9.65 -13.57
CA ARG A 131 -2.12 9.70 -14.63
C ARG A 131 -1.00 8.72 -14.38
N PHE A 132 -1.12 7.52 -14.94
CA PHE A 132 0.01 6.62 -15.12
C PHE A 132 0.90 7.10 -16.27
N SER A 133 2.21 6.89 -16.16
CA SER A 133 3.12 7.08 -17.30
C SER A 133 2.80 6.09 -18.42
N LYS A 134 3.10 6.44 -19.68
CA LYS A 134 2.90 5.51 -20.83
C LYS A 134 3.58 4.15 -20.62
N SER A 135 4.76 4.15 -19.99
CA SER A 135 5.49 2.92 -19.65
C SER A 135 4.77 2.09 -18.58
N ALA A 136 4.24 2.73 -17.53
CA ALA A 136 3.44 2.05 -16.51
C ALA A 136 2.15 1.47 -17.11
N VAL A 137 1.43 2.25 -17.93
CA VAL A 137 0.24 1.77 -18.65
C VAL A 137 0.56 0.55 -19.51
N ARG A 138 1.70 0.57 -20.22
CA ARG A 138 2.13 -0.57 -21.03
C ARG A 138 2.33 -1.81 -20.17
N ILE A 139 3.05 -1.75 -19.04
CA ILE A 139 3.27 -2.92 -18.18
C ILE A 139 1.97 -3.45 -17.59
N ILE A 140 1.06 -2.54 -17.21
CA ILE A 140 -0.29 -2.87 -16.76
C ILE A 140 -1.12 -3.51 -17.89
N ALA A 141 -0.91 -3.14 -19.14
CA ALA A 141 -1.67 -3.70 -20.28
C ALA A 141 -1.08 -4.99 -20.86
N THR A 142 0.24 -5.20 -20.77
CA THR A 142 0.97 -6.25 -21.53
C THR A 142 0.84 -7.66 -20.93
N HIS A 143 0.26 -7.80 -19.73
CA HIS A 143 0.07 -9.10 -19.06
C HIS A 143 -1.42 -9.48 -18.88
N GLY A 144 -2.33 -8.80 -19.60
CA GLY A 144 -3.79 -9.01 -19.54
C GLY A 144 -4.31 -10.11 -20.45
#